data_AF-B6XGQ7-F1
#
_entry.id   AF-B6XGQ7-F1
#
_cell.length_a   1.000
_cell.length_b   1.000
_cell.length_c   1.000
_cell.angle_alpha   90.00
_cell.angle_beta   90.00
_cell.angle_gamma   90.00
#
_symmetry.space_group_name_H-M   'P 1'
#
loop_
_entity.id
_entity.type
_entity.pdbx_description
1 polymer ?
#
loop_
_entity_poly.entity_id
_entity_poly.type
_entity_poly.pdbx_seq_one_letter_code
_entity_poly.pdbx_strand_id
1 'polypeptide(L)'
;MDNTQLCIESYSRHKNLKLVGMELGMPWQTVYSTLRRADYPVTGDKARYGSVTDRIAVIGEQKFKKAVPIAIDNNDLKYQADIDFTIGNVTVDVKTSRIKRYQRVNGIRHSAPRWGYCINKQKDTADFFVLYALNDDNETEHVFLMPNEIVTTVSTISIPETLASKWADYKIEESELLPFFQSL
;
A
#
# COMPACT_ATOMS: atom_id res chain seq x y z
N MET A 1 -36.57 10.29 -4.02
CA MET A 1 -35.50 9.35 -3.63
C MET A 1 -34.93 9.82 -2.32
N ASP A 2 -34.63 8.90 -1.41
CA ASP A 2 -33.95 9.22 -0.15
C ASP A 2 -32.54 9.78 -0.45
N ASN A 3 -32.17 10.86 0.24
CA ASN A 3 -30.84 11.46 0.12
C ASN A 3 -29.73 10.47 0.44
N THR A 4 -29.99 9.51 1.34
CA THR A 4 -29.06 8.42 1.66
C THR A 4 -28.78 7.56 0.45
N GLN A 5 -29.83 7.13 -0.25
CA GLN A 5 -29.71 6.29 -1.44
C GLN A 5 -28.96 7.00 -2.56
N LEU A 6 -29.22 8.29 -2.78
CA LEU A 6 -28.49 9.10 -3.77
C LEU A 6 -27.00 9.20 -3.44
N CYS A 7 -26.65 9.40 -2.17
CA CYS A 7 -25.26 9.42 -1.72
C CYS A 7 -24.57 8.07 -1.96
N ILE A 8 -25.24 6.95 -1.65
CA ILE A 8 -24.71 5.59 -1.84
C ILE A 8 -24.47 5.31 -3.33
N GLU A 9 -25.45 5.59 -4.18
CA GLU A 9 -25.36 5.35 -5.62
C GLU A 9 -24.29 6.20 -6.30
N SER A 10 -24.20 7.49 -5.96
CA SER A 10 -23.16 8.37 -6.48
C SER A 10 -21.77 7.95 -5.97
N TYR A 11 -21.66 7.62 -4.68
CA TYR A 11 -20.39 7.20 -4.09
C TYR A 11 -19.92 5.84 -4.60
N SER A 12 -20.81 4.88 -4.92
CA SER A 12 -20.41 3.60 -5.49
C SER A 12 -19.76 3.74 -6.88
N ARG A 13 -20.18 4.75 -7.67
CA ARG A 13 -19.58 5.08 -8.98
C ARG A 13 -18.28 5.86 -8.85
N HIS A 14 -18.25 6.85 -7.96
CA HIS A 14 -17.14 7.79 -7.87
C HIS A 14 -16.06 7.38 -6.87
N LYS A 15 -16.40 6.71 -5.78
CA LYS A 15 -15.55 6.47 -4.60
C LYS A 15 -14.77 7.72 -4.15
N ASN A 16 -15.34 8.91 -4.34
CA ASN A 16 -14.70 10.19 -4.01
C ASN A 16 -15.74 11.18 -3.48
N LEU A 17 -15.63 11.53 -2.19
CA LEU A 17 -16.63 12.34 -1.49
C LEU A 17 -16.83 13.73 -2.11
N LYS A 18 -15.77 14.34 -2.65
CA LYS A 18 -15.85 15.68 -3.26
C LYS A 18 -16.59 15.65 -4.59
N LEU A 19 -16.34 14.62 -5.42
CA LEU A 19 -17.06 14.45 -6.68
C LEU A 19 -18.55 14.18 -6.45
N VAL A 20 -18.88 13.34 -5.47
CA VAL A 20 -20.28 13.09 -5.07
C VAL A 20 -20.95 14.38 -4.60
N GLY A 21 -20.27 15.16 -3.75
CA GLY A 21 -20.79 16.45 -3.28
C GLY A 21 -21.05 17.43 -4.44
N MET A 22 -20.17 17.48 -5.42
CA MET A 22 -20.36 18.29 -6.63
C MET A 22 -21.54 17.79 -7.48
N GLU A 23 -21.67 16.48 -7.69
CA GLU A 23 -22.78 15.87 -8.46
C GLU A 23 -24.13 16.15 -7.81
N LEU A 24 -24.22 16.03 -6.49
CA LEU A 24 -25.47 16.15 -5.74
C LEU A 24 -25.74 17.58 -5.24
N GLY A 25 -24.87 18.54 -5.53
CA GLY A 25 -25.02 19.93 -5.10
C GLY A 25 -24.97 20.13 -3.58
N MET A 26 -24.15 19.34 -2.86
CA MET A 26 -24.03 19.40 -1.40
C MET A 26 -22.57 19.36 -0.91
N PRO A 27 -22.27 19.86 0.30
CA PRO A 27 -20.94 19.73 0.88
C PRO A 27 -20.51 18.27 1.03
N TRP A 28 -19.25 17.96 0.71
CA TRP A 28 -18.72 16.59 0.80
C TRP A 28 -18.78 16.02 2.23
N GLN A 29 -18.75 16.88 3.25
CA GLN A 29 -18.91 16.49 4.66
C GLN A 29 -20.31 15.94 4.93
N THR A 30 -21.33 16.49 4.26
CA THR A 30 -22.71 15.97 4.32
C THR A 30 -22.76 14.58 3.71
N VAL A 31 -22.13 14.37 2.55
CA VAL A 31 -22.01 13.05 1.93
C VAL A 31 -21.36 12.06 2.90
N TYR A 32 -20.21 12.42 3.49
CA TYR A 32 -19.51 11.57 4.44
C TYR A 32 -20.39 11.19 5.64
N SER A 33 -21.05 12.17 6.26
CA SER A 33 -21.91 11.96 7.43
C SER A 33 -23.09 11.04 7.10
N THR A 34 -23.72 11.24 5.94
CA THR A 34 -24.82 10.41 5.45
C THR A 34 -24.39 8.97 5.22
N LEU A 35 -23.26 8.73 4.53
CA LEU A 35 -22.72 7.39 4.30
C LEU A 35 -22.39 6.69 5.63
N ARG A 36 -21.77 7.40 6.58
CA ARG A 36 -21.43 6.84 7.90
C ARG A 36 -22.68 6.46 8.71
N ARG A 37 -23.74 7.25 8.69
CA ARG A 37 -25.01 6.94 9.38
C ARG A 37 -25.72 5.73 8.78
N ALA A 38 -25.54 5.50 7.47
CA ALA A 38 -26.07 4.35 6.76
C ALA A 38 -25.17 3.10 6.88
N ASP A 39 -24.10 3.17 7.68
CA ASP A 39 -23.07 2.14 7.78
C ASP A 39 -22.47 1.71 6.43
N TYR A 40 -22.44 2.66 5.47
CA TYR A 40 -21.86 2.41 4.16
C TYR A 40 -20.35 2.68 4.17
N PRO A 41 -19.51 1.72 3.72
CA PRO A 41 -18.07 1.86 3.78
C PRO A 41 -17.57 2.96 2.85
N VAL A 42 -16.79 3.88 3.42
CA VAL A 42 -16.02 4.88 2.67
C VAL A 42 -14.63 4.28 2.53
N THR A 43 -14.19 3.95 1.32
CA THR A 43 -12.88 3.27 1.08
C THR A 43 -11.96 4.08 0.18
N GLY A 44 -12.53 4.96 -0.65
CA GLY A 44 -11.79 5.70 -1.65
C GLY A 44 -11.41 4.86 -2.88
N ASP A 45 -10.69 5.47 -3.81
CA ASP A 45 -10.05 4.82 -4.95
C ASP A 45 -8.65 5.45 -5.15
N LYS A 46 -7.65 4.88 -4.47
CA LYS A 46 -6.25 5.32 -4.52
C LYS A 46 -5.67 5.18 -5.93
N ALA A 47 -6.10 4.16 -6.68
CA ALA A 47 -5.63 3.94 -8.04
C ALA A 47 -6.05 5.09 -8.96
N ARG A 48 -7.28 5.57 -8.83
CA ARG A 48 -7.84 6.64 -9.66
C ARG A 48 -7.49 8.04 -9.18
N TYR A 49 -7.50 8.29 -7.88
CA TYR A 49 -7.41 9.65 -7.30
C TYR A 49 -6.21 9.87 -6.38
N GLY A 50 -5.43 8.83 -6.07
CA GLY A 50 -4.28 8.92 -5.19
C GLY A 50 -3.14 9.76 -5.77
N SER A 51 -2.18 10.10 -4.91
CA SER A 51 -0.90 10.65 -5.31
C SER A 51 -0.10 9.66 -6.16
N VAL A 52 1.04 10.10 -6.73
CA VAL A 52 1.96 9.20 -7.45
C VAL A 52 2.41 8.04 -6.54
N THR A 53 2.69 8.32 -5.27
CA THR A 53 3.08 7.31 -4.29
C THR A 53 1.95 6.36 -3.95
N ASP A 54 0.71 6.85 -3.84
CA ASP A 54 -0.45 5.97 -3.59
C ASP A 54 -0.66 5.00 -4.74
N ARG A 55 -0.55 5.47 -5.99
CA ARG A 55 -0.66 4.61 -7.17
C ARG A 55 0.44 3.55 -7.23
N ILE A 56 1.65 3.88 -6.80
CA ILE A 56 2.76 2.91 -6.71
C ILE A 56 2.51 1.89 -5.58
N ALA A 57 1.98 2.32 -4.43
CA ALA A 57 1.62 1.42 -3.34
C ALA A 57 0.60 0.37 -3.81
N VAL A 58 -0.46 0.81 -4.50
CA VAL A 58 -1.52 -0.06 -5.07
C VAL A 58 -0.94 -1.15 -5.99
N ILE A 59 0.13 -0.86 -6.75
CA ILE A 59 0.76 -1.88 -7.61
C ILE A 59 1.30 -3.05 -6.77
N GLY A 60 1.97 -2.76 -5.65
CA GLY A 60 2.47 -3.81 -4.76
C GLY A 60 1.36 -4.50 -4.00
N GLU A 61 0.35 -3.77 -3.51
CA GLU A 61 -0.84 -4.36 -2.86
C GLU A 61 -1.53 -5.37 -3.80
N GLN A 62 -1.72 -5.01 -5.08
CA GLN A 62 -2.30 -5.89 -6.10
C GLN A 62 -1.43 -7.10 -6.41
N LYS A 63 -0.11 -6.91 -6.52
CA LYS A 63 0.85 -8.01 -6.72
C LYS A 63 0.83 -8.98 -5.55
N PHE A 64 0.87 -8.46 -4.32
CA PHE A 64 0.79 -9.27 -3.11
C PHE A 64 -0.51 -10.07 -3.06
N LYS A 65 -1.66 -9.42 -3.27
CA LYS A 65 -2.97 -10.10 -3.25
C LYS A 65 -3.06 -11.18 -4.34
N LYS A 66 -2.43 -10.99 -5.49
CA LYS A 66 -2.32 -12.02 -6.54
C LYS A 66 -1.41 -13.17 -6.12
N ALA A 67 -0.28 -12.88 -5.49
CA ALA A 67 0.67 -13.89 -5.02
C ALA A 67 0.12 -14.70 -3.83
N VAL A 68 -0.61 -14.04 -2.92
CA VAL A 68 -1.17 -14.59 -1.69
C VAL A 68 -2.70 -14.39 -1.66
N PRO A 69 -3.46 -15.14 -2.48
CA PRO A 69 -4.90 -14.92 -2.63
C PRO A 69 -5.71 -15.12 -1.34
N ILE A 70 -5.18 -15.88 -0.39
CA ILE A 70 -5.79 -16.13 0.93
C ILE A 70 -5.79 -14.90 1.86
N ALA A 71 -4.97 -13.88 1.55
CA ALA A 71 -4.86 -12.69 2.38
C ALA A 71 -6.13 -11.83 2.32
N ILE A 72 -6.65 -11.41 3.46
CA ILE A 72 -7.79 -10.49 3.54
C ILE A 72 -7.26 -9.07 3.33
N ASP A 73 -7.79 -8.34 2.35
CA ASP A 73 -7.45 -6.93 2.10
C ASP A 73 -8.24 -6.04 3.07
N ASN A 74 -7.54 -5.35 3.96
CA ASN A 74 -8.17 -4.50 4.97
C ASN A 74 -8.58 -3.13 4.38
N ASN A 75 -8.01 -2.70 3.24
CA ASN A 75 -8.41 -1.45 2.57
C ASN A 75 -9.82 -1.56 1.95
N ASP A 76 -10.30 -2.77 1.65
CA ASP A 76 -11.68 -3.02 1.22
C ASP A 76 -12.69 -2.85 2.37
N LEU A 77 -12.25 -3.01 3.61
CA LEU A 77 -13.10 -2.94 4.81
C LEU A 77 -13.13 -1.53 5.43
N LYS A 78 -12.05 -0.75 5.29
CA LYS A 78 -11.89 0.55 5.96
C LYS A 78 -11.09 1.54 5.10
N TYR A 79 -11.55 2.80 5.05
CA TYR A 79 -10.75 3.90 4.51
C TYR A 79 -9.38 3.96 5.20
N GLN A 80 -8.30 3.81 4.44
CA GLN A 80 -6.92 3.89 4.96
C GLN A 80 -6.72 2.99 6.19
N ALA A 81 -6.89 1.69 6.01
CA ALA A 81 -6.48 0.72 7.01
C ALA A 81 -5.02 0.96 7.42
N ASP A 82 -4.72 0.76 8.71
CA ASP A 82 -3.36 0.96 9.20
C ASP A 82 -2.41 -0.16 8.75
N ILE A 83 -2.98 -1.35 8.52
CA ILE A 83 -2.36 -2.57 7.98
C ILE A 83 -3.05 -2.92 6.67
N ASP A 84 -2.28 -3.35 5.66
CA ASP A 84 -2.81 -3.67 4.33
C ASP A 84 -3.53 -5.02 4.31
N PHE A 85 -2.93 -6.07 4.89
CA PHE A 85 -3.46 -7.43 4.80
C PHE A 85 -3.44 -8.20 6.12
N THR A 86 -4.38 -9.15 6.25
CA THR A 86 -4.43 -10.12 7.34
C THR A 86 -4.47 -11.54 6.77
N ILE A 87 -3.66 -12.45 7.30
CA ILE A 87 -3.64 -13.87 6.91
C ILE A 87 -3.71 -14.71 8.18
N GLY A 88 -4.82 -15.41 8.41
CA GLY A 88 -5.03 -16.10 9.69
C GLY A 88 -4.95 -15.14 10.87
N ASN A 89 -3.96 -15.31 11.73
CA ASN A 89 -3.67 -14.44 12.88
C ASN A 89 -2.51 -13.47 12.68
N VAL A 90 -1.87 -13.45 11.50
CA VAL A 90 -0.74 -12.54 11.21
C VAL A 90 -1.16 -11.37 10.34
N THR A 91 -0.48 -10.25 10.53
CA THR A 91 -0.69 -8.98 9.85
C THR A 91 0.48 -8.66 8.92
N VAL A 92 0.17 -8.16 7.73
CA VAL A 92 1.16 -7.86 6.69
C VAL A 92 0.94 -6.45 6.16
N ASP A 93 2.02 -5.68 6.10
CA ASP A 93 2.05 -4.36 5.47
C ASP A 93 2.95 -4.42 4.22
N VAL A 94 2.42 -3.96 3.08
CA VAL A 94 3.08 -4.04 1.78
C VAL A 94 3.68 -2.69 1.45
N LYS A 95 4.99 -2.65 1.25
CA LYS A 95 5.69 -1.44 0.83
C LYS A 95 6.22 -1.58 -0.58
N THR A 96 5.97 -0.57 -1.40
CA THR A 96 6.37 -0.56 -2.81
C THR A 96 7.26 0.63 -3.08
N SER A 97 8.36 0.40 -3.78
CA SER A 97 9.30 1.47 -4.16
C SER A 97 9.75 1.24 -5.59
N ARG A 98 9.74 2.29 -6.40
CA ARG A 98 10.44 2.32 -7.68
C ARG A 98 11.91 2.62 -7.44
N ILE A 99 12.80 2.04 -8.25
CA ILE A 99 14.23 2.34 -8.19
C ILE A 99 14.45 3.85 -8.30
N LYS A 100 15.09 4.44 -7.29
CA LYS A 100 15.46 5.85 -7.31
C LYS A 100 16.82 5.96 -7.97
N ARG A 101 16.81 6.25 -9.27
CA ARG A 101 18.04 6.51 -10.03
C ARG A 101 18.62 7.88 -9.68
N TYR A 102 19.91 8.02 -9.98
CA TYR A 102 20.74 9.18 -9.68
C TYR A 102 20.02 10.52 -9.90
N GLN A 103 19.96 11.34 -8.85
CA GLN A 103 19.70 12.77 -9.01
C GLN A 103 21.05 13.49 -9.06
N ARG A 104 21.36 14.12 -10.21
CA ARG A 104 22.44 15.09 -10.30
C ARG A 104 21.93 16.40 -9.71
N VAL A 105 22.44 16.77 -8.53
CA VAL A 105 22.26 18.12 -8.00
C VAL A 105 23.63 18.80 -8.07
N ASN A 106 23.72 19.92 -8.77
CA ASN A 106 24.95 20.71 -8.94
C ASN A 106 26.18 19.91 -9.43
N GLY A 107 25.98 18.89 -10.27
CA GLY A 107 27.07 18.08 -10.84
C GLY A 107 27.69 17.05 -9.89
N ILE A 108 27.22 16.96 -8.64
CA ILE A 108 27.73 16.02 -7.64
C ILE A 108 26.84 14.77 -7.59
N ARG A 109 27.46 13.58 -7.59
CA ARG A 109 26.78 12.28 -7.46
C ARG A 109 26.47 12.03 -5.99
N HIS A 110 25.20 12.12 -5.60
CA HIS A 110 24.82 12.07 -4.18
C HIS A 110 24.38 10.70 -3.64
N SER A 111 24.08 9.69 -4.48
CA SER A 111 23.92 8.31 -4.02
C SER A 111 23.82 7.29 -5.16
N ALA A 112 24.21 6.04 -4.88
CA ALA A 112 23.90 4.90 -5.74
C ALA A 112 22.38 4.69 -5.89
N PRO A 113 21.93 4.06 -6.98
CA PRO A 113 20.51 3.73 -7.17
C PRO A 113 20.03 2.79 -6.08
N ARG A 114 18.81 3.03 -5.61
CA ARG A 114 18.26 2.30 -4.45
C ARG A 114 16.74 2.34 -4.40
N TRP A 115 16.18 1.32 -3.77
CA TRP A 115 14.82 1.33 -3.27
C TRP A 115 14.80 1.84 -1.83
N GLY A 116 13.72 2.51 -1.46
CA GLY A 116 13.54 3.07 -0.12
C GLY A 116 12.11 2.94 0.35
N TYR A 117 11.95 2.43 1.57
CA TYR A 117 10.68 2.06 2.18
C TYR A 117 10.59 2.68 3.57
N CYS A 118 9.57 3.49 3.82
CA CYS A 118 9.30 3.98 5.18
C CYS A 118 8.39 2.98 5.88
N ILE A 119 8.80 2.46 7.03
CA ILE A 119 8.03 1.48 7.82
C ILE A 119 7.54 2.04 9.16
N ASN A 120 7.93 3.28 9.49
CA ASN A 120 7.76 3.85 10.83
C ASN A 120 6.31 3.87 11.34
N LYS A 121 5.31 3.96 10.45
CA LYS A 121 3.90 3.98 10.86
C LYS A 121 3.41 2.59 11.27
N GLN A 122 3.90 1.52 10.64
CA GLN A 122 3.39 0.16 10.82
C GLN A 122 4.33 -0.77 11.60
N LYS A 123 5.53 -0.32 11.94
CA LYS A 123 6.53 -1.12 12.66
C LYS A 123 6.07 -1.60 14.04
N ASP A 124 5.03 -1.02 14.62
CA ASP A 124 4.50 -1.43 15.92
C ASP A 124 3.22 -2.28 15.79
N THR A 125 2.77 -2.55 14.56
CA THR A 125 1.46 -3.19 14.30
C THR A 125 1.47 -4.29 13.25
N ALA A 126 2.43 -4.29 12.32
CA ALA A 126 2.55 -5.32 11.29
C ALA A 126 3.51 -6.42 11.76
N ASP A 127 3.13 -7.69 11.64
CA ASP A 127 4.02 -8.82 11.94
C ASP A 127 5.07 -9.03 10.84
N PHE A 128 4.68 -8.76 9.59
CA PHE A 128 5.57 -8.83 8.43
C PHE A 128 5.47 -7.59 7.54
N PHE A 129 6.60 -7.24 6.93
CA PHE A 129 6.64 -6.33 5.80
C PHE A 129 7.00 -7.09 4.53
N VAL A 130 6.20 -6.90 3.48
CA VAL A 130 6.54 -7.38 2.13
C VAL A 130 6.93 -6.18 1.28
N LEU A 131 8.20 -6.16 0.85
CA LEU A 131 8.77 -5.03 0.11
C LEU A 131 8.87 -5.40 -1.37
N TYR A 132 8.14 -4.68 -2.22
CA TYR A 132 8.26 -4.76 -3.67
C TYR A 132 9.25 -3.72 -4.19
N ALA A 133 10.35 -4.18 -4.78
CA ALA A 133 11.32 -3.37 -5.49
C ALA A 133 10.97 -3.36 -6.99
N LEU A 134 10.56 -2.21 -7.49
CA LEU A 134 10.15 -2.05 -8.88
C LEU A 134 11.25 -1.39 -9.73
N ASN A 135 11.37 -1.81 -10.98
CA ASN A 135 12.17 -1.13 -12.01
C ASN A 135 11.44 0.14 -12.53
N ASP A 136 12.02 0.84 -13.50
CA ASP A 136 11.42 2.07 -14.05
C ASP A 136 10.04 1.85 -14.71
N ASP A 137 9.80 0.64 -15.21
CA ASP A 137 8.59 0.21 -15.90
C ASP A 137 7.52 -0.37 -14.95
N ASN A 138 7.74 -0.25 -13.63
CA ASN A 138 6.90 -0.84 -12.57
C ASN A 138 6.85 -2.37 -12.53
N GLU A 139 7.78 -3.05 -13.18
CA GLU A 139 7.92 -4.50 -13.04
C GLU A 139 8.66 -4.84 -11.76
N THR A 140 8.32 -5.99 -11.16
CA THR A 140 8.96 -6.45 -9.94
C THR A 140 10.37 -6.94 -10.28
N GLU A 141 11.38 -6.31 -9.70
CA GLU A 141 12.77 -6.75 -9.80
C GLU A 141 13.13 -7.66 -8.64
N HIS A 142 12.75 -7.27 -7.42
CA HIS A 142 12.96 -8.07 -6.22
C HIS A 142 11.76 -7.98 -5.27
N VAL A 143 11.58 -9.03 -4.47
CA VAL A 143 10.66 -9.06 -3.34
C VAL A 143 11.48 -9.37 -2.09
N PHE A 144 11.15 -8.70 -0.99
CA PHE A 144 11.74 -8.99 0.31
C PHE A 144 10.65 -9.24 1.34
N LEU A 145 10.85 -10.24 2.19
CA LEU A 145 9.95 -10.57 3.28
C LEU A 145 10.68 -10.34 4.60
N MET A 146 10.25 -9.32 5.34
CA MET A 146 10.90 -8.86 6.56
C MET A 146 10.01 -9.15 7.77
N PRO A 147 10.41 -10.05 8.68
CA PRO A 147 9.81 -10.14 10.00
C PRO A 147 9.99 -8.81 10.75
N ASN A 148 8.94 -8.38 11.44
CA ASN A 148 8.92 -7.11 12.16
C ASN A 148 10.08 -6.99 13.14
N GLU A 149 10.36 -8.05 13.90
CA GLU A 149 11.34 -8.11 14.99
C GLU A 149 12.74 -7.66 14.53
N ILE A 150 13.04 -7.89 13.25
CA ILE A 150 14.34 -7.60 12.64
C ILE A 150 14.44 -6.13 12.19
N VAL A 151 13.30 -5.50 11.87
CA VAL A 151 13.25 -4.15 11.28
C VAL A 151 12.73 -3.07 12.23
N THR A 152 12.24 -3.43 13.42
CA THR A 152 11.72 -2.49 14.44
C THR A 152 12.65 -1.33 14.79
N THR A 153 13.97 -1.56 14.70
CA THR A 153 15.00 -0.57 15.08
C THR A 153 15.15 0.56 14.06
N VAL A 154 14.55 0.45 12.87
CA VAL A 154 14.66 1.46 11.81
C VAL A 154 13.31 2.06 11.44
N SER A 155 13.32 3.31 11.01
CA SER A 155 12.14 3.97 10.45
C SER A 155 12.02 3.76 8.94
N THR A 156 13.16 3.52 8.28
CA THR A 156 13.28 3.39 6.83
C THR A 156 14.25 2.27 6.48
N ILE A 157 13.86 1.44 5.52
CA ILE A 157 14.70 0.43 4.89
C ILE A 157 15.16 0.96 3.54
N SER A 158 16.46 0.87 3.25
CA SER A 158 17.01 1.23 1.95
C SER A 158 17.88 0.10 1.42
N ILE A 159 17.60 -0.31 0.18
CA ILE A 159 18.27 -1.43 -0.48
C ILE A 159 18.88 -0.90 -1.78
N PRO A 160 20.22 -0.92 -1.94
CA PRO A 160 20.85 -0.50 -3.18
C PRO A 160 20.57 -1.50 -4.31
N GLU A 161 20.59 -1.03 -5.55
CA GLU A 161 20.43 -1.86 -6.76
C GLU A 161 21.47 -2.98 -6.83
N THR A 162 22.66 -2.77 -6.27
CA THR A 162 23.72 -3.78 -6.19
C THR A 162 23.46 -4.88 -5.16
N LEU A 163 22.40 -4.74 -4.34
CA LEU A 163 22.08 -5.61 -3.21
C LEU A 163 23.18 -5.70 -2.12
N ALA A 164 24.16 -4.80 -2.14
CA ALA A 164 25.19 -4.69 -1.09
C ALA A 164 24.61 -4.08 0.20
N SER A 165 23.73 -4.82 0.89
CA SER A 165 23.04 -4.42 2.10
C SER A 165 22.64 -5.66 2.91
N LYS A 166 22.65 -5.56 4.25
CA LYS A 166 22.14 -6.62 5.14
C LYS A 166 20.68 -6.99 4.89
N TRP A 167 19.91 -6.08 4.28
CA TRP A 167 18.52 -6.30 3.95
C TRP A 167 18.34 -7.24 2.74
N ALA A 168 19.39 -7.45 1.94
CA ALA A 168 19.33 -8.35 0.80
C ALA A 168 19.17 -9.83 1.19
N ASP A 169 19.57 -10.20 2.42
CA ASP A 169 19.44 -11.56 2.96
C ASP A 169 17.98 -12.00 3.11
N TYR A 170 17.04 -11.05 3.11
CA TYR A 170 15.59 -11.29 3.23
C TYR A 170 14.88 -11.33 1.87
N LYS A 171 15.66 -11.40 0.78
CA LYS A 171 15.10 -11.58 -0.57
C LYS A 171 14.38 -12.94 -0.62
N ILE A 172 13.21 -12.94 -1.24
CA ILE A 172 12.39 -14.13 -1.45
C ILE A 172 11.84 -14.10 -2.88
N GLU A 173 11.59 -15.26 -3.48
CA GLU A 173 10.85 -15.31 -4.75
C GLU A 173 9.36 -15.07 -4.51
N GLU A 174 8.68 -14.34 -5.39
CA GLU A 174 7.25 -14.01 -5.22
C GLU A 174 6.38 -15.28 -5.08
N SER A 175 6.75 -16.37 -5.76
CA SER A 175 6.05 -17.65 -5.68
C SER A 175 6.17 -18.36 -4.33
N GLU A 176 7.12 -17.97 -3.49
CA GLU A 176 7.33 -18.56 -2.16
C GLU A 176 6.50 -17.88 -1.07
N LEU A 177 5.91 -16.71 -1.34
CA LEU A 177 5.09 -15.98 -0.38
C LEU A 177 3.89 -16.81 0.09
N LEU A 178 3.12 -17.40 -0.83
CA LEU A 178 1.93 -18.18 -0.46
C LEU A 178 2.29 -19.43 0.36
N PRO A 179 3.22 -20.31 -0.07
CA PRO A 179 3.66 -21.43 0.76
C PRO A 179 4.14 -21.02 2.15
N PHE A 180 4.89 -19.91 2.26
CA PHE A 180 5.32 -19.38 3.54
C PHE A 180 4.13 -19.03 4.44
N PHE A 181 3.22 -18.17 3.97
CA PHE A 181 2.07 -17.73 4.78
C PHE A 181 1.05 -18.83 5.07
N GLN A 182 0.99 -19.89 4.25
CA GLN A 182 0.18 -21.08 4.54
C GLN A 182 0.79 -21.97 5.63
N SER A 183 2.09 -21.84 5.89
CA SER A 183 2.80 -22.66 6.89
C SER A 183 2.79 -22.07 8.30
N LEU A 184 2.29 -20.83 8.46
CA LEU A 184 2.10 -20.14 9.74
C LEU A 184 0.78 -20.55 10.40
#